data_AF-A0A6G3RXL8-F1
#
_entry.id   AF-A0A6G3RXL8-F1
#
_cell.length_a   1.000
_cell.length_b   1.000
_cell.length_c   1.000
_cell.angle_alpha   90.00
_cell.angle_beta   90.00
_cell.angle_gamma   90.00
#
_symmetry.space_group_name_H-M   'P 1'
#
loop_
_entity.id
_entity.type
_entity.pdbx_description
1 polymer ?
#
loop_
_entity_poly.entity_id
_entity_poly.type
_entity_poly.pdbx_seq_one_letter_code
_entity_poly.pdbx_strand_id
1 'polypeptide(L)'
;MIAIAAAVAQLALVLVHRGRARGAAPQGATWSYVALCLAGGTAGWLVIGRPALAWGDLCLSLVWGVAIGSEAAAAAEALFGRARTGRAVAVAGGAASATWLLDGPLPFV
;
A
#
# COMPACT_ATOMS: atom_id res chain seq x y z
N MET A 1 6.41 -7.42 -10.76
CA MET A 1 6.51 -8.43 -9.67
C MET A 1 6.40 -7.83 -8.27
N ILE A 2 7.07 -6.70 -7.98
CA ILE A 2 7.05 -6.04 -6.65
C ILE A 2 5.63 -5.62 -6.23
N ALA A 3 4.87 -5.00 -7.12
CA ALA A 3 3.48 -4.59 -6.87
C ALA A 3 2.57 -5.76 -6.44
N ILE A 4 2.69 -6.91 -7.12
CA ILE A 4 1.91 -8.12 -6.82
C ILE A 4 2.29 -8.69 -5.46
N ALA A 5 3.59 -8.78 -5.15
CA ALA A 5 4.05 -9.27 -3.85
C ALA A 5 3.55 -8.36 -2.71
N ALA A 6 3.59 -7.05 -2.90
CA ALA A 6 3.06 -6.08 -1.95
C ALA A 6 1.54 -6.22 -1.77
N ALA A 7 0.80 -6.37 -2.87
CA ALA A 7 -0.65 -6.60 -2.85
C ALA A 7 -1.03 -7.86 -2.06
N VAL A 8 -0.32 -8.98 -2.27
CA VAL A 8 -0.52 -10.23 -1.52
C VAL A 8 -0.20 -10.04 -0.04
N ALA A 9 0.90 -9.35 0.30
CA ALA A 9 1.27 -9.09 1.69
C ALA A 9 0.24 -8.19 2.42
N GLN A 10 -0.25 -7.15 1.74
CA GLN A 10 -1.31 -6.27 2.26
C GLN A 10 -2.61 -7.04 2.50
N LEU A 11 -3.04 -7.87 1.54
CA LEU A 11 -4.20 -8.74 1.72
C LEU A 11 -4.02 -9.71 2.88
N ALA A 12 -2.86 -10.34 3.01
CA ALA A 12 -2.56 -11.26 4.11
C ALA A 12 -2.67 -10.55 5.47
N LEU A 13 -2.13 -9.33 5.59
CA LEU A 13 -2.26 -8.52 6.81
C LEU A 13 -3.71 -8.21 7.15
N VAL A 14 -4.49 -7.75 6.17
CA VAL A 14 -5.92 -7.45 6.37
C VAL A 14 -6.70 -8.68 6.76
N LEU A 15 -6.49 -9.82 6.08
CA LEU A 15 -7.17 -11.09 6.38
C LEU A 15 -6.80 -11.63 7.76
N VAL A 16 -5.52 -11.60 8.13
CA VAL A 16 -5.04 -12.03 9.46
C VAL A 16 -5.64 -11.14 10.54
N HIS A 17 -5.65 -9.83 10.33
CA HIS A 17 -6.25 -8.89 11.27
C HIS A 17 -7.76 -9.16 11.42
N ARG A 18 -8.52 -9.25 10.33
CA ARG A 18 -9.95 -9.56 10.36
C ARG A 18 -10.25 -10.92 10.99
N GLY A 19 -9.39 -11.91 10.76
CA GLY A 19 -9.49 -13.24 11.37
C GLY A 19 -9.31 -13.21 12.89
N ARG A 20 -8.39 -12.38 13.39
CA ARG A 20 -8.16 -12.18 14.84
C ARG A 20 -9.16 -11.21 15.48
N ALA A 21 -9.67 -10.25 14.72
CA ALA A 21 -10.55 -9.18 15.17
C ALA A 21 -12.04 -9.51 14.98
N ARG A 22 -12.43 -10.79 14.85
CA ARG A 22 -13.85 -11.21 14.81
C ARG A 22 -14.57 -10.70 16.07
N GLY A 23 -15.20 -9.53 15.97
CA GLY A 23 -15.93 -8.85 17.05
C GLY A 23 -15.49 -7.40 17.34
N ALA A 24 -14.39 -6.91 16.79
CA ALA A 24 -13.96 -5.52 16.97
C ALA A 24 -14.63 -4.58 15.96
N ALA A 25 -15.07 -3.40 16.43
CA ALA A 25 -15.63 -2.38 15.56
C ALA A 25 -14.59 -1.92 14.51
N PRO A 26 -15.02 -1.63 13.26
CA PRO A 26 -14.11 -1.19 12.22
C PRO A 26 -13.46 0.14 12.62
N GLN A 27 -12.14 0.12 12.85
CA GLN A 27 -11.35 1.34 12.91
C GLN A 27 -11.20 1.85 11.47
N GLY A 28 -11.91 2.93 11.16
CA GLY A 28 -11.79 3.60 9.87
C GLY A 28 -10.35 3.98 9.58
N ALA A 29 -9.96 3.92 8.31
CA ALA A 29 -8.62 4.29 7.87
C ALA A 29 -8.28 5.72 8.32
N THR A 30 -7.30 5.85 9.21
CA THR A 30 -6.81 7.15 9.66
C THR A 30 -6.26 7.91 8.45
N TRP A 31 -6.71 9.15 8.22
CA TRP A 31 -6.23 10.01 7.13
C TRP A 31 -4.71 10.11 7.03
N SER A 32 -4.00 9.94 8.16
CA SER A 32 -2.54 9.86 8.18
C SER A 32 -1.98 8.72 7.33
N TYR A 33 -2.63 7.56 7.27
CA TYR A 33 -2.17 6.43 6.45
C TYR A 33 -2.44 6.66 4.97
N VAL A 34 -3.58 7.24 4.63
CA VAL A 34 -3.89 7.68 3.26
C VAL A 34 -2.81 8.64 2.75
N ALA A 35 -2.45 9.64 3.55
CA ALA A 35 -1.40 10.60 3.20
C ALA A 35 -0.02 9.94 3.02
N LEU A 36 0.34 8.99 3.90
CA LEU A 36 1.61 8.26 3.79
C LEU A 36 1.66 7.32 2.59
N CYS A 37 0.54 6.67 2.27
CA CYS A 37 0.39 5.85 1.06
C CYS A 37 0.58 6.68 -0.20
N LEU A 38 -0.05 7.87 -0.27
CA LEU A 38 0.13 8.80 -1.39
C LEU A 38 1.58 9.33 -1.47
N ALA A 39 2.18 9.69 -0.34
CA ALA A 39 3.58 10.11 -0.29
C ALA A 39 4.54 9.00 -0.75
N GLY A 40 4.30 7.76 -0.31
CA GLY A 40 5.04 6.58 -0.76
C GLY A 40 4.87 6.33 -2.25
N GLY A 41 3.63 6.37 -2.76
CA GLY A 41 3.33 6.16 -4.18
C GLY A 41 3.93 7.22 -5.09
N THR A 42 3.85 8.50 -4.69
CA THR A 42 4.48 9.61 -5.43
C THR A 42 6.01 9.50 -5.43
N ALA A 43 6.62 9.17 -4.28
CA ALA A 43 8.06 8.90 -4.20
C ALA A 43 8.46 7.71 -5.08
N GLY A 44 7.69 6.61 -5.04
CA GLY A 44 7.90 5.45 -5.90
C GLY A 44 7.83 5.82 -7.38
N TRP A 45 6.82 6.59 -7.79
CA TRP A 45 6.66 7.07 -9.16
C TRP A 45 7.83 7.94 -9.65
N LEU A 46 8.35 8.81 -8.77
CA LEU A 46 9.54 9.60 -9.06
C LEU A 46 10.78 8.72 -9.25
N VAL A 47 10.96 7.70 -8.38
CA VAL A 47 12.10 6.77 -8.42
C VAL A 47 12.10 5.92 -9.69
N ILE A 48 10.94 5.48 -10.16
CA ILE A 48 10.82 4.66 -11.38
C ILE A 48 10.86 5.46 -12.69
N GLY A 49 11.18 6.76 -12.62
CA GLY A 49 11.42 7.58 -13.82
C GLY A 49 10.20 8.27 -14.40
N ARG A 50 9.12 8.42 -13.61
CA ARG A 50 7.89 9.16 -14.00
C ARG A 50 7.24 8.63 -15.30
N PRO A 51 6.92 7.33 -15.38
CA PRO A 51 6.25 6.75 -16.55
C PRO A 51 4.93 7.47 -16.83
N ALA A 52 4.52 7.43 -18.10
CA ALA A 52 3.26 7.98 -18.54
C ALA A 52 2.09 7.33 -17.79
N LEU A 53 1.14 8.16 -17.34
CA LEU A 53 0.04 7.70 -16.52
C LEU A 53 -1.12 7.26 -17.42
N ALA A 54 -1.25 5.95 -17.64
CA ALA A 54 -2.49 5.38 -18.15
C ALA A 54 -3.54 5.36 -17.02
N TRP A 55 -4.79 5.72 -17.34
CA TRP A 55 -5.84 5.86 -16.33
C TRP A 55 -6.16 4.55 -15.61
N GLY A 56 -6.06 3.41 -16.32
CA GLY A 56 -6.25 2.08 -15.74
C GLY A 56 -5.19 1.75 -14.68
N ASP A 57 -3.91 1.93 -15.01
CA ASP A 57 -2.80 1.62 -14.11
C ASP A 57 -2.71 2.62 -12.95
N LEU A 58 -3.09 3.88 -13.18
CA LEU A 58 -3.24 4.88 -12.12
C LEU A 58 -4.33 4.48 -11.12
N CYS A 59 -5.52 4.10 -11.60
CA CYS A 59 -6.59 3.63 -10.73
C CYS A 59 -6.17 2.39 -9.93
N LEU A 60 -5.50 1.44 -10.59
CA LEU A 60 -5.00 0.23 -9.94
C LEU A 60 -3.95 0.56 -8.87
N SER A 61 -2.99 1.43 -9.20
CA SER A 61 -1.95 1.91 -8.29
C SER A 61 -2.57 2.62 -7.08
N LEU A 62 -3.58 3.45 -7.26
CA LEU A 62 -4.26 4.15 -6.17
C LEU A 62 -5.09 3.21 -5.28
N VAL A 63 -5.85 2.27 -5.87
CA VAL A 63 -6.65 1.31 -5.10
C VAL A 63 -5.74 0.45 -4.22
N TRP A 64 -4.67 -0.10 -4.77
CA TRP A 64 -3.73 -0.93 -4.02
C TRP A 64 -2.84 -0.13 -3.07
N GLY A 65 -2.30 0.98 -3.56
CA GLY A 65 -1.38 1.83 -2.81
C GLY A 65 -2.04 2.55 -1.65
N VAL A 66 -3.28 3.02 -1.83
CA VAL A 66 -3.95 3.93 -0.90
C VAL A 66 -5.11 3.27 -0.17
N ALA A 67 -6.11 2.75 -0.90
CA ALA A 67 -7.29 2.18 -0.25
C ALA A 67 -6.92 0.91 0.53
N ILE A 68 -6.34 -0.08 -0.14
CA ILE A 68 -5.91 -1.34 0.48
C ILE A 68 -4.68 -1.10 1.37
N GLY A 69 -3.75 -0.25 0.93
CA GLY A 69 -2.55 0.09 1.71
C GLY A 69 -2.84 0.73 3.06
N SER A 70 -3.83 1.62 3.15
CA SER A 70 -4.22 2.25 4.42
C SER A 70 -4.93 1.28 5.37
N GLU A 71 -5.77 0.38 4.84
CA GLU A 71 -6.34 -0.72 5.64
C GLU A 71 -5.24 -1.67 6.16
N ALA A 72 -4.28 -2.04 5.30
CA ALA A 72 -3.17 -2.90 5.69
C ALA A 72 -2.26 -2.24 6.73
N ALA A 73 -2.05 -0.92 6.64
CA ALA A 73 -1.30 -0.15 7.61
C ALA A 73 -1.99 -0.10 8.98
N ALA A 74 -3.31 0.14 9.01
CA ALA A 74 -4.10 0.09 10.23
C ALA A 74 -4.09 -1.32 10.84
N ALA A 75 -4.28 -2.36 10.00
CA ALA A 75 -4.20 -3.76 10.41
C ALA A 75 -2.83 -4.11 11.00
N ALA A 76 -1.74 -3.63 10.40
CA ALA A 76 -0.39 -3.85 10.90
C ALA A 76 -0.16 -3.14 12.24
N GLU A 77 -0.59 -1.87 12.39
CA GLU A 77 -0.51 -1.20 13.68
C GLU A 77 -1.27 -1.96 14.76
N ALA A 78 -2.50 -2.40 14.48
CA ALA A 78 -3.33 -3.14 15.42
C ALA A 78 -2.75 -4.51 15.77
N LEU A 79 -2.16 -5.22 14.81
CA LEU A 79 -1.53 -6.54 15.03
C LEU A 79 -0.23 -6.45 15.82
N PHE A 80 0.57 -5.41 15.60
CA PHE A 80 1.90 -5.28 16.20
C PHE A 80 1.97 -4.28 17.37
N GLY A 81 0.87 -3.58 17.67
CA GLY A 81 0.78 -2.59 18.74
C GLY A 81 1.73 -1.39 18.56
N ARG A 82 2.18 -1.11 17.33
CA ARG A 82 3.20 -0.09 17.03
C ARG A 82 2.81 0.75 15.83
N ALA A 83 2.56 2.04 16.07
CA ALA A 83 2.27 3.02 15.01
C ALA A 83 3.37 3.09 13.93
N ARG A 84 4.64 2.88 14.30
CA ARG A 84 5.75 2.86 13.33
C ARG A 84 5.60 1.74 12.29
N THR A 85 5.04 0.59 12.67
CA THR A 85 4.83 -0.54 11.76
C THR A 85 3.74 -0.21 10.74
N GLY A 86 2.62 0.39 11.18
CA GLY A 86 1.59 0.87 10.27
C GLY A 86 2.13 1.90 9.27
N ARG A 87 2.92 2.87 9.76
CA ARG A 87 3.54 3.88 8.88
C ARG A 87 4.50 3.28 7.85
N ALA A 88 5.33 2.31 8.27
CA ALA A 88 6.23 1.61 7.37
C ALA A 88 5.47 0.85 6.28
N VAL A 89 4.38 0.15 6.64
CA VAL A 89 3.52 -0.55 5.68
C VAL A 89 2.82 0.42 4.73
N ALA A 90 2.34 1.57 5.21
CA ALA A 90 1.72 2.59 4.36
C ALA A 90 2.71 3.14 3.31
N VAL A 91 3.91 3.53 3.74
CA VAL A 91 4.94 4.08 2.83
C VAL A 91 5.43 3.02 1.85
N ALA A 92 5.78 1.83 2.34
CA ALA A 92 6.29 0.75 1.49
C ALA A 92 5.23 0.22 0.51
N GLY A 93 3.98 0.08 0.97
CA GLY A 93 2.85 -0.33 0.13
C GLY A 93 2.54 0.70 -0.95
N GLY A 94 2.54 1.99 -0.59
CA GLY A 94 2.43 3.09 -1.54
C GLY A 94 3.55 3.04 -2.58
N ALA A 95 4.81 2.99 -2.15
CA ALA A 95 5.96 2.95 -3.07
C ALA A 95 5.94 1.72 -3.99
N ALA A 96 5.61 0.55 -3.46
CA ALA A 96 5.49 -0.67 -4.25
C ALA A 96 4.34 -0.59 -5.28
N SER A 97 3.23 0.05 -4.94
CA SER A 97 2.09 0.23 -5.86
C SER A 97 2.42 1.12 -7.06
N ALA A 98 3.42 2.01 -6.96
CA ALA A 98 3.88 2.80 -8.10
C ALA A 98 4.44 1.90 -9.22
N THR A 99 4.92 0.70 -8.89
CA THR A 99 5.43 -0.25 -9.89
C THR A 99 4.33 -0.87 -10.76
N TRP A 100 3.04 -0.62 -10.47
CA TRP A 100 1.94 -0.89 -11.41
C TRP A 100 1.96 0.03 -12.65
N LEU A 101 2.61 1.19 -12.55
CA LEU A 101 2.70 2.19 -13.62
C LEU A 101 3.82 1.90 -14.63
N LEU A 102 4.53 0.79 -14.47
CA LEU A 102 5.60 0.39 -15.36
C LEU A 102 5.06 -0.51 -16.46
N ASP A 103 5.34 -0.14 -17.72
CA ASP A 103 5.08 -0.98 -18.89
C ASP A 103 6.02 -2.19 -19.00
N GLY A 104 7.12 -2.22 -18.23
CA GLY A 104 8.14 -3.26 -18.28
C GLY A 104 8.87 -3.47 -16.95
N PRO A 105 9.79 -4.45 -16.85
CA PRO A 105 10.62 -4.61 -15.66
C PRO A 105 11.42 -3.33 -15.39
N LEU A 106 11.74 -3.09 -14.11
CA LEU A 106 12.53 -1.93 -13.70
C LEU A 106 13.85 -1.89 -14.51
N PRO A 107 14.32 -0.70 -14.93
CA PRO A 107 15.49 -0.58 -15.81
C PRO A 107 16.82 -1.02 -15.18
N PHE A 108 16.80 -1.51 -13.93
CA PHE A 108 17.95 -1.98 -13.16
C PHE A 108 17.86 -3.46 -12.75
N VAL A 109 16.88 -4.20 -13.29
CA VAL A 109 16.69 -5.64 -13.06
C VAL A 109 17.11 -6.43 -14.29
#